data_AF-A0A8C3GA52-F1
#
_entry.id   AF-A0A8C3GA52-F1
#
_cell.length_a   1.000
_cell.length_b   1.000
_cell.length_c   1.000
_cell.angle_alpha   90.00
_cell.angle_beta   90.00
_cell.angle_gamma   90.00
#
_symmetry.space_group_name_H-M   'P 1'
#
loop_
_entity.id
_entity.type
_entity.pdbx_description
1 polymer ?
#
loop_
_entity_poly.entity_id
_entity_poly.type
_entity_poly.pdbx_seq_one_letter_code
_entity_poly.pdbx_strand_id
1 'polypeptide(L)'
;MPYLGSEDAVRELRRALSNPNVQSDQLRYRNTVLKAIRAMSQGVDVSDLFSEMVKACATVDIVQKKLVYVFLCSYATLNPELSLLVINTLRKDCQDPNPMVRSLALRNMTNLRLPSLVEYVEQPLAAGLRDRAACVRRVAVLGWAKLHNLQPDAEIDAAVVNELYGLLRDPDPVVMVNCLRALEEILKKEGGVAINKPITHHLLNRLKESDVWGQCEVLRILQRYHPQSEDELFDILSLLDASLVSPHPPVMAATLGLFLGLCSGLPAVSLAALERVRGPLLAACGSTSRETRFTALCHIQLLLRSLPGLMGAHYKRFFCGYAEPAYIKQRKMQVLVELVNDENVAMLLDELKGYCTDVNPETAQAAISAIAVVQTMCDLVWVCPQCSDTVCSALEGCEEMLQDSQGRQALLWLLAAYGERVSSAPYTLEGFIDRVRSEASLGVKMELLTTTMRLFLCRPSETQDMLGRLLHYCIEEEMDMCVRDQALLYYRLLHCGIEETHKVLHGQRSDPSLGVLIGRPAEPINQWAYSFNTLEPLRQAGVETEPASRGSPEHVTFDPKPNTDLSDTLNCSQIEKVNLGE
;
A
#
# COMPACT_ATOMS: atom_id res chain seq x y z
N MET A 1 -24.04 -7.66 29.96
CA MET A 1 -24.20 -7.29 31.38
C MET A 1 -24.68 -5.84 31.43
N PRO A 2 -25.99 -5.57 31.57
CA PRO A 2 -26.54 -4.23 31.36
C PRO A 2 -26.59 -3.39 32.65
N TYR A 3 -25.88 -2.25 32.60
CA TYR A 3 -26.26 -0.87 32.97
C TYR A 3 -27.02 -0.48 34.25
N LEU A 4 -27.55 -1.38 35.08
CA LEU A 4 -28.31 -0.96 36.29
C LEU A 4 -27.44 -0.38 37.41
N GLY A 5 -26.14 -0.69 37.47
CA GLY A 5 -25.20 -0.10 38.44
C GLY A 5 -24.61 1.26 38.02
N SER A 6 -24.92 1.75 36.82
CA SER A 6 -24.25 2.93 36.26
C SER A 6 -24.90 4.26 36.70
N GLU A 7 -26.23 4.35 36.71
CA GLU A 7 -26.95 5.57 37.11
C GLU A 7 -26.78 5.88 38.61
N ASP A 8 -26.88 4.86 39.47
CA ASP A 8 -26.65 5.04 40.91
C ASP A 8 -25.19 5.44 41.19
N ALA A 9 -24.22 4.89 40.45
CA ALA A 9 -22.83 5.29 40.55
C ALA A 9 -22.61 6.75 40.13
N VAL A 10 -23.28 7.22 39.06
CA VAL A 10 -23.23 8.64 38.66
C VAL A 10 -23.84 9.53 39.74
N ARG A 11 -24.97 9.13 40.33
CA ARG A 11 -25.61 9.86 41.43
C ARG A 11 -24.73 9.93 42.68
N GLU A 12 -24.05 8.84 43.02
CA GLU A 12 -23.07 8.81 44.11
C GLU A 12 -21.87 9.72 43.83
N LEU A 13 -21.34 9.69 42.60
CA LEU A 13 -20.27 10.59 42.17
C LEU A 13 -20.70 12.06 42.26
N ARG A 14 -21.93 12.38 41.85
CA ARG A 14 -22.49 13.73 41.97
C ARG A 14 -22.54 14.21 43.43
N ARG A 15 -23.00 13.35 44.33
CA ARG A 15 -23.02 13.61 45.77
C ARG A 15 -21.61 13.81 46.32
N ALA A 16 -20.65 12.97 45.91
CA ALA A 16 -19.26 13.08 46.34
C ALA A 16 -18.59 14.36 45.84
N LEU A 17 -18.81 14.74 44.58
CA LEU A 17 -18.28 15.98 43.99
C LEU A 17 -18.89 17.24 44.61
N SER A 18 -20.13 17.15 45.12
CA SER A 18 -20.81 18.26 45.79
C SER A 18 -20.52 18.35 47.29
N ASN A 19 -19.85 17.35 47.88
CA ASN A 19 -19.62 17.28 49.32
C ASN A 19 -18.50 18.23 49.76
N PRO A 20 -18.77 19.22 50.65
CA PRO A 20 -17.76 20.18 51.12
C PRO A 20 -16.55 19.53 51.80
N ASN A 21 -16.75 18.41 52.52
CA ASN A 21 -15.68 17.69 53.20
C ASN A 21 -14.72 16.99 52.21
N VAL A 22 -15.23 16.67 51.02
CA VAL A 22 -14.41 16.11 49.93
C VAL A 22 -13.71 17.25 49.20
N GLN A 23 -14.39 18.37 48.96
CA GLN A 23 -13.82 19.57 48.31
C GLN A 23 -12.70 20.24 49.11
N SER A 24 -12.75 20.17 50.45
CA SER A 24 -11.70 20.75 51.31
C SER A 24 -10.36 20.03 51.22
N ASP A 25 -10.37 18.73 50.89
CA ASP A 25 -9.15 17.93 50.71
C ASP A 25 -8.86 17.77 49.21
N GLN A 26 -7.83 18.48 48.75
CA GLN A 26 -7.41 18.52 47.35
C GLN A 26 -7.17 17.11 46.76
N LEU A 27 -6.60 16.18 47.53
CA LEU A 27 -6.31 14.83 47.05
C LEU A 27 -7.58 13.98 46.95
N ARG A 28 -8.48 14.08 47.94
CA ARG A 28 -9.78 13.38 47.90
C ARG A 28 -10.65 13.89 46.77
N TYR A 29 -10.68 15.21 46.56
CA TYR A 29 -11.45 15.80 45.48
C TYR A 29 -10.92 15.38 44.11
N ARG A 30 -9.60 15.45 43.89
CA ARG A 30 -8.95 14.95 42.67
C ARG A 30 -9.25 13.49 42.41
N ASN A 31 -9.17 12.63 43.44
CA ASN A 31 -9.49 11.21 43.30
C ASN A 31 -10.96 10.98 42.91
N THR A 32 -11.87 11.84 43.35
CA THR A 32 -13.30 11.78 42.99
C THR A 32 -13.52 12.19 41.54
N VAL A 33 -12.86 13.27 41.09
CA VAL A 33 -12.83 13.66 39.67
C VAL A 33 -12.26 12.52 38.81
N LEU A 34 -11.16 11.88 39.24
CA LEU A 34 -10.57 10.75 38.52
C LEU A 34 -11.54 9.56 38.39
N LYS A 35 -12.34 9.27 39.42
CA LYS A 35 -13.38 8.22 39.34
C LYS A 35 -14.43 8.55 38.27
N ALA A 36 -14.83 9.81 38.14
CA ALA A 36 -15.74 10.23 37.08
C ALA A 36 -15.11 10.09 35.68
N ILE A 37 -13.84 10.46 35.51
CA ILE A 37 -13.11 10.22 34.24
C ILE A 37 -13.01 8.72 33.93
N ARG A 38 -12.79 7.88 34.94
CA ARG A 38 -12.77 6.41 34.74
C ARG A 38 -14.12 5.88 34.27
N ALA A 39 -15.22 6.36 34.85
CA ALA A 39 -16.57 5.99 34.40
C ALA A 39 -16.82 6.44 32.95
N MET A 40 -16.41 7.66 32.59
CA MET A 40 -16.44 8.16 31.20
C MET A 40 -15.65 7.25 30.25
N SER A 41 -14.43 6.85 30.63
CA SER A 41 -13.60 5.94 29.81
C SER A 41 -14.16 4.53 29.69
N GLN A 42 -15.05 4.11 30.61
CA GLN A 42 -15.79 2.85 30.53
C GLN A 42 -17.06 2.96 29.67
N GLY A 43 -17.36 4.14 29.12
CA GLY A 43 -18.56 4.40 28.32
C GLY A 43 -19.81 4.70 29.12
N VAL A 44 -19.70 4.95 30.44
CA VAL A 44 -20.83 5.41 31.26
C VAL A 44 -21.12 6.87 30.96
N ASP A 45 -22.39 7.22 30.73
CA ASP A 45 -22.76 8.63 30.57
C ASP A 45 -22.68 9.37 31.92
N VAL A 46 -21.75 10.30 32.00
CA VAL A 46 -21.48 11.14 33.17
C VAL A 46 -21.85 12.60 32.90
N SER A 47 -22.64 12.88 31.84
CA SER A 47 -23.09 14.22 31.44
C SER A 47 -23.74 15.01 32.59
N ASP A 48 -24.50 14.35 33.46
CA ASP A 48 -25.15 14.93 34.65
C ASP A 48 -24.18 15.55 35.68
N LEU A 49 -22.88 15.22 35.60
CA LEU A 49 -21.84 15.77 36.48
C LEU A 49 -21.29 17.11 35.98
N PHE A 50 -21.82 17.67 34.87
CA PHE A 50 -21.24 18.84 34.21
C PHE A 50 -21.12 20.04 35.15
N SER A 51 -22.17 20.35 35.91
CA SER A 51 -22.18 21.52 36.80
C SER A 51 -21.13 21.43 37.92
N GLU A 52 -20.91 20.23 38.43
CA GLU A 52 -19.93 19.90 39.46
C GLU A 52 -18.51 19.95 38.89
N MET A 53 -18.32 19.50 37.64
CA MET A 53 -17.06 19.59 36.92
C MET A 53 -16.68 21.03 36.58
N VAL A 54 -17.64 21.89 36.23
CA VAL A 54 -17.41 23.33 36.05
C VAL A 54 -16.89 23.96 37.35
N LYS A 55 -17.45 23.58 38.51
CA LYS A 55 -16.93 24.03 39.81
C LYS A 55 -15.52 23.49 40.08
N ALA A 56 -15.27 22.22 39.75
CA ALA A 56 -13.97 21.57 39.92
C ALA A 56 -12.85 22.19 39.05
N CYS A 57 -13.21 22.96 38.03
CA CYS A 57 -12.28 23.64 37.12
C CYS A 57 -11.45 24.74 37.81
N ALA A 58 -12.03 25.41 38.81
CA ALA A 58 -11.40 26.53 39.50
C ALA A 58 -10.44 26.05 40.61
N THR A 59 -9.36 25.37 40.21
CA THR A 59 -8.32 24.83 41.11
C THR A 59 -6.92 25.26 40.65
N VAL A 60 -5.95 25.23 41.56
CA VAL A 60 -4.52 25.41 41.26
C VAL A 60 -3.81 24.10 40.90
N ASP A 61 -4.41 22.94 41.17
CA ASP A 61 -3.82 21.64 40.81
C ASP A 61 -3.91 21.39 39.31
N ILE A 62 -2.76 21.36 38.64
CA ILE A 62 -2.64 21.09 37.22
C ILE A 62 -3.19 19.71 36.86
N VAL A 63 -3.03 18.71 37.74
CA VAL A 63 -3.52 17.35 37.48
C VAL A 63 -5.04 17.34 37.46
N GLN A 64 -5.69 17.93 38.47
CA GLN A 64 -7.14 18.10 38.49
C GLN A 64 -7.63 18.94 37.30
N LYS A 65 -6.99 20.07 36.96
CA LYS A 65 -7.34 20.85 35.76
C LYS A 65 -7.33 20.00 34.49
N LYS A 66 -6.28 19.18 34.28
CA LYS A 66 -6.20 18.28 33.11
C LYS A 66 -7.39 17.31 33.06
N LEU A 67 -7.73 16.68 34.19
CA LEU A 67 -8.86 15.75 34.27
C LEU A 67 -10.18 16.46 33.96
N VAL A 68 -10.43 17.61 34.59
CA VAL A 68 -11.65 18.39 34.40
C VAL A 68 -11.76 18.89 32.97
N TYR A 69 -10.68 19.41 32.36
CA TYR A 69 -10.74 19.89 30.98
C TYR A 69 -11.02 18.79 29.97
N VAL A 70 -10.50 17.57 30.16
CA VAL A 70 -10.85 16.43 29.32
C VAL A 70 -12.35 16.15 29.39
N PHE A 71 -12.93 16.15 30.60
CA PHE A 71 -14.38 16.01 30.77
C PHE A 71 -15.14 17.15 30.08
N LEU A 72 -14.76 18.39 30.34
CA LEU A 72 -15.47 19.56 29.81
C LEU A 72 -15.44 19.59 28.28
N CYS A 73 -14.30 19.29 27.64
CA CYS A 73 -14.23 19.25 26.17
C CYS A 73 -15.09 18.13 25.56
N SER A 74 -15.30 17.01 26.27
CA SER A 74 -16.15 15.92 25.79
C SER A 74 -17.65 16.26 25.85
N TYR A 75 -18.06 17.06 26.84
CA TYR A 75 -19.48 17.32 27.14
C TYR A 75 -19.93 18.77 26.88
N ALA A 76 -19.02 19.67 26.47
CA ALA A 76 -19.33 21.10 26.28
C ALA A 76 -20.40 21.35 25.23
N THR A 77 -20.38 20.58 24.13
CA THR A 77 -21.38 20.69 23.05
C THR A 77 -22.78 20.28 23.47
N LEU A 78 -22.91 19.39 24.48
CA LEU A 78 -24.19 19.00 25.06
C LEU A 78 -24.73 20.05 26.04
N ASN A 79 -23.85 20.85 26.64
CA ASN A 79 -24.20 21.84 27.67
C ASN A 79 -23.62 23.24 27.31
N PRO A 80 -24.07 23.88 26.22
CA PRO A 80 -23.46 25.13 25.73
C PRO A 80 -23.61 26.30 26.71
N GLU A 81 -24.75 26.43 27.40
CA GLU A 81 -25.01 27.53 28.34
C GLU A 81 -24.08 27.46 29.56
N LEU A 82 -23.95 26.28 30.18
CA LEU A 82 -23.05 26.08 31.32
C LEU A 82 -21.57 26.17 30.92
N SER A 83 -21.24 25.84 29.67
CA SER A 83 -19.88 25.96 29.14
C SER A 83 -19.39 27.41 29.08
N LEU A 84 -20.29 28.40 28.96
CA LEU A 84 -19.93 29.82 29.02
C LEU A 84 -19.29 30.18 30.36
N LEU A 85 -19.68 29.53 31.45
CA LEU A 85 -19.12 29.77 32.79
C LEU A 85 -17.64 29.36 32.88
N VAL A 86 -17.22 28.38 32.07
CA VAL A 86 -15.85 27.88 32.02
C VAL A 86 -14.93 28.91 31.36
N ILE A 87 -15.44 29.75 30.45
CA ILE A 87 -14.64 30.68 29.65
C ILE A 87 -13.84 31.64 30.53
N ASN A 88 -14.46 32.16 31.60
CA ASN A 88 -13.81 33.12 32.48
C ASN A 88 -12.67 32.48 33.27
N THR A 89 -12.86 31.24 33.70
CA THR A 89 -11.82 30.45 34.38
C THR A 89 -10.66 30.17 33.41
N LEU A 90 -10.95 29.75 32.18
CA LEU A 90 -9.95 29.49 31.16
C LEU A 90 -9.18 30.75 30.73
N ARG A 91 -9.86 31.90 30.58
CA ARG A 91 -9.19 33.19 30.28
C ARG A 91 -8.25 33.60 31.40
N LYS A 92 -8.64 33.40 32.66
CA LYS A 92 -7.78 33.63 33.82
C LYS A 92 -6.57 32.69 33.79
N ASP A 93 -6.78 31.41 33.51
CA ASP A 93 -5.71 30.42 33.41
C ASP A 93 -4.75 30.69 32.23
N CYS A 94 -5.21 31.32 31.15
CA CYS A 94 -4.37 31.80 30.05
C CYS A 94 -3.40 32.93 30.45
N GLN A 95 -3.61 33.56 31.61
CA GLN A 95 -2.75 34.61 32.16
C GLN A 95 -1.90 34.12 33.35
N ASP A 96 -1.94 32.82 33.66
CA ASP A 96 -1.21 32.23 34.77
C ASP A 96 0.32 32.41 34.61
N PRO A 97 1.09 32.62 35.71
CA PRO A 97 2.54 32.69 35.63
C PRO A 97 3.18 31.42 35.06
N ASN A 98 2.58 30.25 35.29
CA ASN A 98 3.07 28.97 34.81
C ASN A 98 2.69 28.76 33.33
N PRO A 99 3.67 28.66 32.41
CA PRO A 99 3.39 28.46 30.98
C PRO A 99 2.69 27.13 30.68
N MET A 100 2.81 26.12 31.55
CA MET A 100 2.07 24.87 31.43
C MET A 100 0.57 25.04 31.69
N VAL A 101 0.19 25.94 32.61
CA VAL A 101 -1.22 26.25 32.87
C VAL A 101 -1.76 27.10 31.73
N ARG A 102 -1.02 28.12 31.27
CA ARG A 102 -1.41 28.95 30.10
C ARG A 102 -1.65 28.12 28.85
N SER A 103 -0.69 27.28 28.47
CA SER A 103 -0.78 26.42 27.28
C SER A 103 -1.91 25.39 27.41
N LEU A 104 -2.12 24.82 28.59
CA LEU A 104 -3.22 23.90 28.84
C LEU A 104 -4.58 24.59 28.70
N ALA A 105 -4.75 25.77 29.30
CA ALA A 105 -5.99 26.53 29.21
C ALA A 105 -6.29 26.93 27.77
N LEU A 106 -5.31 27.49 27.06
CA LEU A 106 -5.46 27.91 25.67
C LEU A 106 -5.83 26.73 24.75
N ARG A 107 -5.20 25.57 24.95
CA ARG A 107 -5.54 24.34 24.19
C ARG A 107 -6.98 23.94 24.41
N ASN A 108 -7.45 23.96 25.66
CA ASN A 108 -8.80 23.50 25.99
C ASN A 108 -9.87 24.52 25.58
N MET A 109 -9.59 25.83 25.62
CA MET A 109 -10.47 26.85 25.03
C MET A 109 -10.80 26.54 23.57
N THR A 110 -9.80 26.22 22.76
CA THR A 110 -10.00 25.86 21.34
C THR A 110 -10.62 24.47 21.13
N ASN A 111 -10.61 23.60 22.14
CA ASN A 111 -11.18 22.25 22.07
C ASN A 111 -12.63 22.18 22.55
N LEU A 112 -13.21 23.24 23.13
CA LEU A 112 -14.62 23.27 23.52
C LEU A 112 -15.55 23.24 22.30
N ARG A 113 -15.09 23.69 21.12
CA ARG A 113 -15.81 23.63 19.83
C ARG A 113 -17.21 24.26 19.86
N LEU A 114 -17.37 25.35 20.61
CA LEU A 114 -18.62 26.13 20.63
C LEU A 114 -18.47 27.39 19.76
N PRO A 115 -19.27 27.57 18.69
CA PRO A 115 -19.19 28.75 17.84
C PRO A 115 -19.42 30.06 18.58
N SER A 116 -20.26 30.05 19.62
CA SER A 116 -20.53 31.23 20.47
C SER A 116 -19.32 31.70 21.29
N LEU A 117 -18.27 30.88 21.39
CA LEU A 117 -17.08 31.19 22.17
C LEU A 117 -15.95 31.84 21.36
N VAL A 118 -16.05 31.88 20.03
CA VAL A 118 -14.95 32.29 19.12
C VAL A 118 -14.40 33.67 19.50
N GLU A 119 -15.26 34.68 19.67
CA GLU A 119 -14.86 36.06 20.03
C GLU A 119 -14.07 36.13 21.36
N TYR A 120 -14.35 35.22 22.30
CA TYR A 120 -13.66 35.17 23.60
C TYR A 120 -12.29 34.50 23.52
N VAL A 121 -12.02 33.73 22.47
CA VAL A 121 -10.83 32.89 22.28
C VAL A 121 -9.78 33.61 21.43
N GLU A 122 -10.19 34.48 20.51
CA GLU A 122 -9.28 35.22 19.62
C GLU A 122 -8.24 36.05 20.37
N GLN A 123 -8.65 36.83 21.37
CA GLN A 123 -7.73 37.68 22.13
C GLN A 123 -6.68 36.84 22.90
N PRO A 124 -7.04 35.79 23.68
CA PRO A 124 -6.06 34.87 24.25
C PRO A 124 -5.14 34.19 23.23
N LEU A 125 -5.65 33.83 22.04
CA LEU A 125 -4.84 33.23 20.98
C LEU A 125 -3.82 34.22 20.40
N ALA A 126 -4.23 35.44 20.10
CA ALA A 126 -3.36 36.51 19.61
C ALA A 126 -2.26 36.84 20.63
N ALA A 127 -2.58 36.86 21.93
CA ALA A 127 -1.60 37.01 23.00
C ALA A 127 -0.66 35.79 23.08
N GLY A 128 -1.20 34.58 22.90
CA GLY A 128 -0.45 33.33 22.92
C GLY A 128 0.60 33.20 21.81
N LEU A 129 0.37 33.82 20.63
CA LEU A 129 1.37 33.88 19.54
C LEU A 129 2.65 34.61 19.95
N ARG A 130 2.54 35.59 20.86
CA ARG A 130 3.67 36.42 21.34
C ARG A 130 4.16 36.01 22.73
N ASP A 131 3.75 34.84 23.23
CA ASP A 131 4.18 34.35 24.55
C ASP A 131 5.68 34.04 24.57
N ARG A 132 6.34 34.27 25.71
CA ARG A 132 7.77 33.97 25.90
C ARG A 132 8.06 32.48 25.82
N ALA A 133 7.15 31.64 26.32
CA ALA A 133 7.31 30.20 26.36
C ALA A 133 6.85 29.55 25.06
N ALA A 134 7.73 28.76 24.43
CA ALA A 134 7.44 28.04 23.20
C ALA A 134 6.21 27.12 23.32
N CYS A 135 5.99 26.47 24.47
CA CYS A 135 4.84 25.58 24.66
C CYS A 135 3.48 26.30 24.51
N VAL A 136 3.39 27.59 24.85
CA VAL A 136 2.18 28.39 24.65
C VAL A 136 2.04 28.75 23.18
N ARG A 137 3.12 29.22 22.54
CA ARG A 137 3.13 29.54 21.09
C ARG A 137 2.72 28.33 20.23
N ARG A 138 3.25 27.13 20.53
CA ARG A 138 2.88 25.87 19.85
C ARG A 138 1.38 25.62 19.86
N VAL A 139 0.71 25.89 20.99
CA VAL A 139 -0.73 25.71 21.16
C VAL A 139 -1.51 26.84 20.48
N ALA A 140 -1.05 28.08 20.63
CA ALA A 140 -1.71 29.25 20.04
C ALA A 140 -1.79 29.15 18.52
N VAL A 141 -0.69 28.76 17.88
CA VAL A 141 -0.61 28.57 16.42
C VAL A 141 -1.62 27.52 15.93
N LEU A 142 -1.64 26.33 16.53
CA LEU A 142 -2.64 25.29 16.18
C LEU A 142 -4.06 25.70 16.58
N GLY A 143 -4.20 26.58 17.58
CA GLY A 143 -5.47 27.12 18.02
C GLY A 143 -6.16 27.94 16.94
N TRP A 144 -5.41 28.75 16.18
CA TRP A 144 -5.94 29.49 15.03
C TRP A 144 -6.45 28.57 13.92
N ALA A 145 -5.72 27.51 13.60
CA ALA A 145 -6.17 26.51 12.62
C ALA A 145 -7.48 25.82 13.06
N LYS A 146 -7.61 25.51 14.35
CA LYS A 146 -8.86 24.94 14.90
C LYS A 146 -10.02 25.93 14.88
N LEU A 147 -9.75 27.21 15.13
CA LEU A 147 -10.76 28.26 15.09
C LEU A 147 -11.30 28.41 13.66
N HIS A 148 -10.41 28.44 12.67
CA HIS A 148 -10.79 28.43 11.26
C HIS A 148 -11.63 27.21 10.88
N ASN A 149 -11.24 26.01 11.33
CA ASN A 149 -12.01 24.80 11.08
C ASN A 149 -13.41 24.81 11.71
N LEU A 150 -13.61 25.56 12.80
CA LEU A 150 -14.92 25.69 13.45
C LEU A 150 -15.84 26.66 12.67
N GLN A 151 -15.28 27.71 12.06
CA GLN A 151 -16.00 28.67 11.23
C GLN A 151 -15.22 28.97 9.93
N PRO A 152 -15.30 28.10 8.91
CA PRO A 152 -14.51 28.23 7.68
C PRO A 152 -14.82 29.47 6.82
N ASP A 153 -15.97 30.11 7.08
CA ASP A 153 -16.43 31.30 6.38
C ASP A 153 -16.06 32.61 7.09
N ALA A 154 -15.56 32.52 8.33
CA ALA A 154 -15.03 33.67 9.03
C ALA A 154 -13.63 34.01 8.49
N GLU A 155 -13.48 35.23 7.97
CA GLU A 155 -12.18 35.75 7.56
C GLU A 155 -11.29 35.98 8.78
N ILE A 156 -10.07 35.42 8.75
CA ILE A 156 -9.07 35.69 9.76
C ILE A 156 -8.37 37.01 9.40
N ASP A 157 -8.21 37.88 10.39
CA ASP A 157 -7.51 39.16 10.23
C ASP A 157 -6.10 38.94 9.62
N ALA A 158 -5.80 39.70 8.57
CA ALA A 158 -4.50 39.69 7.89
C ALA A 158 -3.34 39.95 8.86
N ALA A 159 -3.56 40.71 9.95
CA ALA A 159 -2.55 40.91 10.98
C ALA A 159 -2.12 39.59 11.66
N VAL A 160 -3.06 38.66 11.89
CA VAL A 160 -2.79 37.35 12.47
C VAL A 160 -2.03 36.48 11.48
N VAL A 161 -2.43 36.49 10.20
CA VAL A 161 -1.72 35.76 9.14
C VAL A 161 -0.27 36.24 9.02
N ASN A 162 -0.03 37.54 9.09
CA ASN A 162 1.33 38.11 9.07
C ASN A 162 2.17 37.69 10.29
N GLU A 163 1.58 37.65 11.49
CA GLU A 163 2.24 37.13 12.69
C GLU A 163 2.60 35.64 12.56
N LEU A 164 1.70 34.83 11.97
CA LEU A 164 2.00 33.43 11.66
C LEU A 164 3.19 33.33 10.68
N TYR A 165 3.21 34.08 9.58
CA TYR A 165 4.38 34.11 8.69
C TYR A 165 5.68 34.53 9.43
N GLY A 166 5.60 35.43 10.41
CA GLY A 166 6.72 35.78 11.28
C GLY A 166 7.22 34.60 12.13
N LEU A 167 6.32 33.77 12.64
CA LEU A 167 6.62 32.58 13.45
C LEU A 167 7.24 31.42 12.64
N LEU A 168 7.30 31.50 11.30
CA LEU A 168 8.12 30.57 10.50
C LEU A 168 9.60 30.66 10.85
N ARG A 169 10.06 31.77 11.45
CA ARG A 169 11.44 31.95 11.92
C ARG A 169 11.58 31.73 13.43
N ASP A 170 10.59 31.14 14.10
CA ASP A 170 10.64 30.89 15.54
C ASP A 170 11.84 30.01 15.91
N PRO A 171 12.55 30.28 17.02
CA PRO A 171 13.66 29.43 17.47
C PRO A 171 13.23 28.00 17.74
N ASP A 172 11.97 27.76 18.13
CA ASP A 172 11.46 26.42 18.39
C ASP A 172 10.96 25.75 17.09
N PRO A 173 11.55 24.63 16.66
CA PRO A 173 11.18 23.97 15.40
C PRO A 173 9.74 23.45 15.41
N VAL A 174 9.19 23.10 16.57
CA VAL A 174 7.79 22.64 16.67
C VAL A 174 6.81 23.79 16.44
N VAL A 175 7.14 25.01 16.89
CA VAL A 175 6.34 26.21 16.56
C VAL A 175 6.36 26.47 15.07
N MET A 176 7.54 26.45 14.44
CA MET A 176 7.70 26.62 12.99
C MET A 176 6.84 25.62 12.20
N VAL A 177 6.96 24.32 12.51
CA VAL A 177 6.20 23.26 11.81
C VAL A 177 4.69 23.40 12.05
N ASN A 178 4.27 23.68 13.28
CA ASN A 178 2.85 23.92 13.57
C ASN A 178 2.33 25.16 12.85
N CYS A 179 3.18 26.16 12.63
CA CYS A 179 2.84 27.37 11.91
C CYS A 179 2.62 27.09 10.43
N LEU A 180 3.50 26.30 9.81
CA LEU A 180 3.27 25.80 8.46
C LEU A 180 1.93 25.06 8.34
N ARG A 181 1.63 24.15 9.28
CA ARG A 181 0.33 23.43 9.30
C ARG A 181 -0.86 24.38 9.45
N ALA A 182 -0.73 25.39 10.30
CA ALA A 182 -1.81 26.34 10.54
C ALA A 182 -2.05 27.23 9.32
N LEU A 183 -0.99 27.78 8.71
CA LEU A 183 -1.07 28.57 7.49
C LEU A 183 -1.64 27.73 6.32
N GLU A 184 -1.24 26.47 6.22
CA GLU A 184 -1.74 25.56 5.19
C GLU A 184 -3.25 25.32 5.27
N GLU A 185 -3.80 25.16 6.49
CA GLU A 185 -5.24 25.00 6.66
C GLU A 185 -6.00 26.33 6.51
N ILE A 186 -5.48 27.42 7.07
CA ILE A 186 -6.14 28.74 7.02
C ILE A 186 -6.20 29.27 5.58
N LEU A 187 -5.13 29.12 4.81
CA LEU A 187 -5.02 29.61 3.44
C LEU A 187 -5.43 28.57 2.40
N LYS A 188 -6.08 27.48 2.82
CA LYS A 188 -6.46 26.37 1.94
C LYS A 188 -7.31 26.80 0.75
N LYS A 189 -8.22 27.76 0.93
CA LYS A 189 -9.03 28.36 -0.14
C LYS A 189 -8.18 29.14 -1.15
N GLU A 190 -7.04 29.68 -0.74
CA GLU A 190 -6.09 30.44 -1.57
C GLU A 190 -4.99 29.57 -2.20
N GLY A 191 -5.02 28.25 -1.96
CA GLY A 191 -4.00 27.30 -2.45
C GLY A 191 -2.94 26.93 -1.41
N GLY A 192 -3.09 27.35 -0.15
CA GLY A 192 -2.24 27.01 0.99
C GLY A 192 -1.14 28.03 1.27
N VAL A 193 -0.16 27.66 2.10
CA VAL A 193 0.94 28.56 2.48
C VAL A 193 1.77 28.98 1.26
N ALA A 194 1.97 30.29 1.09
CA ALA A 194 2.82 30.84 0.05
C ALA A 194 4.30 30.69 0.43
N ILE A 195 5.05 29.94 -0.38
CA ILE A 195 6.45 29.62 -0.13
C ILE A 195 7.30 30.32 -1.18
N ASN A 196 8.30 31.08 -0.72
CA ASN A 196 9.30 31.71 -1.56
C ASN A 196 10.69 31.12 -1.28
N LYS A 197 11.67 31.44 -2.14
CA LYS A 197 13.06 31.01 -2.01
C LYS A 197 13.63 31.18 -0.58
N PRO A 198 13.53 32.36 0.08
CA PRO A 198 14.01 32.53 1.45
C PRO A 198 13.37 31.57 2.46
N ILE A 199 12.05 31.32 2.37
CA ILE A 199 11.36 30.38 3.26
C ILE A 199 11.85 28.96 2.97
N THR A 200 11.93 28.55 1.71
CA THR A 200 12.44 27.22 1.30
C THR A 200 13.82 26.95 1.90
N HIS A 201 14.78 27.85 1.69
CA HIS A 201 16.13 27.68 2.25
C HIS A 201 16.13 27.70 3.78
N HIS A 202 15.31 28.53 4.43
CA HIS A 202 15.22 28.54 5.89
C HIS A 202 14.74 27.19 6.43
N LEU A 203 13.66 26.66 5.86
CA LEU A 203 13.06 25.39 6.27
C LEU A 203 14.01 24.20 6.03
N LEU A 204 14.67 24.16 4.88
CA LEU A 204 15.61 23.08 4.55
C LEU A 204 16.85 23.09 5.45
N ASN A 205 17.42 24.27 5.72
CA ASN A 205 18.59 24.40 6.60
C ASN A 205 18.29 23.95 8.05
N ARG A 206 17.06 24.13 8.51
CA ARG A 206 16.61 23.74 9.86
C ARG A 206 15.87 22.40 9.91
N LEU A 207 15.81 21.68 8.80
CA LEU A 207 15.05 20.43 8.70
C LEU A 207 15.50 19.42 9.76
N LYS A 208 16.81 19.27 9.98
CA LYS A 208 17.39 18.34 10.97
C LYS A 208 17.05 18.67 12.43
N GLU A 209 16.67 19.91 12.73
CA GLU A 209 16.26 20.33 14.08
C GLU A 209 14.81 19.90 14.39
N SER A 210 14.02 19.64 13.35
CA SER A 210 12.64 19.18 13.49
C SER A 210 12.58 17.69 13.79
N ASP A 211 11.51 17.26 14.47
CA ASP A 211 11.22 15.85 14.66
C ASP A 211 10.86 15.16 13.34
N VAL A 212 10.83 13.83 13.34
CA VAL A 212 10.54 13.00 12.14
C VAL A 212 9.26 13.46 11.43
N TRP A 213 8.20 13.75 12.20
CA TRP A 213 6.92 14.19 11.65
C TRP A 213 6.97 15.61 11.11
N GLY A 214 7.70 16.52 11.77
CA GLY A 214 7.92 17.86 11.28
C GLY A 214 8.74 17.90 10.00
N GLN A 215 9.76 17.05 9.89
CA GLN A 215 10.54 16.90 8.65
C GLN A 215 9.66 16.46 7.49
N CYS A 216 8.83 15.42 7.68
CA CYS A 216 7.89 14.97 6.65
C CYS A 216 6.89 16.06 6.26
N GLU A 217 6.42 16.88 7.22
CA GLU A 217 5.50 17.98 6.96
C GLU A 217 6.13 19.06 6.08
N VAL A 218 7.33 19.51 6.46
CA VAL A 218 8.10 20.50 5.70
C VAL A 218 8.34 20.00 4.28
N LEU A 219 8.83 18.77 4.13
CA LEU A 219 9.11 18.17 2.82
C LEU A 219 7.85 18.07 1.94
N ARG A 220 6.70 17.71 2.53
CA ARG A 220 5.42 17.64 1.81
C ARG A 220 4.96 19.01 1.31
N ILE A 221 5.03 20.02 2.17
CA ILE A 221 4.66 21.40 1.84
C ILE A 221 5.57 21.97 0.73
N LEU A 222 6.86 21.62 0.76
CA LEU A 222 7.83 22.01 -0.27
C LEU A 222 7.59 21.34 -1.63
N GLN A 223 6.77 20.28 -1.74
CA GLN A 223 6.46 19.67 -3.05
C GLN A 223 5.75 20.62 -4.02
N ARG A 224 5.10 21.68 -3.51
CA ARG A 224 4.49 22.72 -4.36
C ARG A 224 5.47 23.79 -4.83
N TYR A 225 6.68 23.83 -4.25
CA TYR A 225 7.67 24.84 -4.58
C TYR A 225 8.37 24.48 -5.90
N HIS A 226 8.40 25.43 -6.82
CA HIS A 226 9.06 25.28 -8.12
C HIS A 226 10.24 26.26 -8.20
N PRO A 227 11.49 25.79 -8.25
CA PRO A 227 12.67 26.63 -8.41
C PRO A 227 12.64 27.43 -9.72
N GLN A 228 13.15 28.67 -9.69
CA GLN A 228 13.15 29.53 -10.89
C GLN A 228 14.42 29.40 -11.73
N SER A 229 15.54 28.97 -11.13
CA SER A 229 16.81 28.73 -11.83
C SER A 229 17.36 27.34 -11.55
N GLU A 230 18.19 26.84 -12.48
CA GLU A 230 18.91 25.57 -12.29
C GLU A 230 19.86 25.63 -11.09
N ASP A 231 20.54 26.76 -10.87
CA ASP A 231 21.41 26.94 -9.70
C ASP A 231 20.64 26.76 -8.38
N GLU A 232 19.44 27.36 -8.30
CA GLU A 232 18.57 27.22 -7.13
C GLU A 232 18.10 25.77 -6.94
N LEU A 233 17.76 25.09 -8.03
CA LEU A 233 17.41 23.67 -8.00
C LEU A 233 18.56 22.85 -7.40
N PHE A 234 19.78 23.00 -7.91
CA PHE A 234 20.94 22.24 -7.42
C PHE A 234 21.32 22.59 -5.97
N ASP A 235 21.15 23.85 -5.55
CA ASP A 235 21.31 24.24 -4.15
C ASP A 235 20.32 23.50 -3.24
N ILE A 236 19.04 23.45 -3.65
CA ILE A 236 17.98 22.73 -2.91
C ILE A 236 18.27 21.23 -2.86
N LEU A 237 18.63 20.61 -3.99
CA LEU A 237 18.95 19.18 -4.05
C LEU A 237 20.13 18.83 -3.14
N SER A 238 21.15 19.70 -3.05
CA SER A 238 22.29 19.53 -2.16
C SER A 238 21.89 19.54 -0.68
N LEU A 239 20.92 20.38 -0.31
CA LEU A 239 20.37 20.39 1.06
C LEU A 239 19.54 19.12 1.38
N LEU A 240 18.89 18.54 0.37
CA LEU A 240 18.08 17.33 0.50
C LEU A 240 18.90 16.04 0.55
N ASP A 241 20.11 16.00 -0.03
CA ASP A 241 20.91 14.76 -0.14
C ASP A 241 21.17 14.08 1.22
N ALA A 242 21.43 14.87 2.26
CA ALA A 242 21.61 14.33 3.61
C ALA A 242 20.34 13.63 4.16
N SER A 243 19.15 14.06 3.73
CA SER A 243 17.86 13.52 4.16
C SER A 243 17.42 12.31 3.32
N LEU A 244 17.96 12.13 2.11
CA LEU A 244 17.72 10.94 1.28
C LEU A 244 18.23 9.66 1.95
N VAL A 245 19.33 9.75 2.71
CA VAL A 245 19.92 8.62 3.45
C VAL A 245 19.49 8.62 4.92
N SER A 246 18.35 9.24 5.23
CA SER A 246 17.82 9.24 6.59
C SER A 246 17.55 7.82 7.08
N PRO A 247 17.91 7.48 8.33
CA PRO A 247 17.59 6.18 8.93
C PRO A 247 16.08 6.02 9.17
N HIS A 248 15.30 7.10 9.12
CA HIS A 248 13.86 7.08 9.29
C HIS A 248 13.16 6.95 7.94
N PRO A 249 12.51 5.81 7.64
CA PRO A 249 11.87 5.58 6.34
C PRO A 249 10.88 6.66 5.90
N PRO A 250 10.04 7.23 6.79
CA PRO A 250 9.11 8.30 6.37
C PRO A 250 9.79 9.56 5.86
N VAL A 251 10.92 9.96 6.48
CA VAL A 251 11.68 11.14 6.06
C VAL A 251 12.40 10.87 4.75
N MET A 252 13.04 9.70 4.63
CA MET A 252 13.65 9.28 3.38
C MET A 252 12.62 9.27 2.25
N ALA A 253 11.42 8.70 2.46
CA ALA A 253 10.40 8.59 1.44
C ALA A 253 9.81 9.95 1.04
N ALA A 254 9.57 10.85 2.01
CA ALA A 254 9.15 12.22 1.74
C ALA A 254 10.23 13.01 0.98
N THR A 255 11.51 12.82 1.35
CA THR A 255 12.64 13.46 0.67
C THR A 255 12.74 12.96 -0.75
N LEU A 256 12.66 11.64 -0.97
CA LEU A 256 12.71 11.07 -2.31
C LEU A 256 11.57 11.56 -3.19
N GLY A 257 10.33 11.59 -2.67
CA GLY A 257 9.18 12.12 -3.41
C GLY A 257 9.37 13.58 -3.84
N LEU A 258 9.86 14.44 -2.94
CA LEU A 258 10.21 15.83 -3.28
C LEU A 258 11.34 15.89 -4.32
N PHE A 259 12.42 15.12 -4.11
CA PHE A 259 13.58 15.10 -4.98
C PHE A 259 13.23 14.66 -6.41
N LEU A 260 12.42 13.62 -6.56
CA LEU A 260 11.94 13.13 -7.86
C LEU A 260 10.99 14.14 -8.52
N GLY A 261 10.13 14.80 -7.75
CA GLY A 261 9.25 15.85 -8.26
C GLY A 261 10.03 17.03 -8.86
N LEU A 262 11.06 17.49 -8.14
CA LEU A 262 11.96 18.57 -8.58
C LEU A 262 12.82 18.15 -9.80
N CYS A 263 13.22 16.88 -9.88
CA CYS A 263 14.08 16.34 -10.94
C CYS A 263 13.33 15.68 -12.11
N SER A 264 12.03 15.96 -12.29
CA SER A 264 11.20 15.32 -13.33
C SER A 264 11.72 15.51 -14.77
N GLY A 265 12.48 16.60 -15.03
CA GLY A 265 13.17 16.87 -16.29
C GLY A 265 14.62 16.39 -16.38
N LEU A 266 15.18 15.81 -15.31
CA LEU A 266 16.59 15.40 -15.20
C LEU A 266 16.71 13.91 -14.85
N PRO A 267 16.57 12.99 -15.82
CA PRO A 267 16.49 11.55 -15.55
C PRO A 267 17.75 10.99 -14.88
N ALA A 268 18.95 11.46 -15.26
CA ALA A 268 20.20 10.99 -14.67
C ALA A 268 20.31 11.30 -13.16
N VAL A 269 19.84 12.48 -12.73
CA VAL A 269 19.85 12.91 -11.33
C VAL A 269 18.83 12.12 -10.51
N SER A 270 17.65 11.87 -11.10
CA SER A 270 16.62 11.04 -10.50
C SER A 270 17.09 9.59 -10.27
N LEU A 271 17.76 8.98 -11.25
CA LEU A 271 18.33 7.63 -11.12
C LEU A 271 19.39 7.57 -10.02
N ALA A 272 20.30 8.55 -9.96
CA ALA A 272 21.29 8.64 -8.90
C ALA A 272 20.64 8.71 -7.51
N ALA A 273 19.54 9.45 -7.35
CA ALA A 273 18.81 9.53 -6.08
C ALA A 273 18.21 8.17 -5.66
N LEU A 274 17.69 7.38 -6.60
CA LEU A 274 17.20 6.02 -6.31
C LEU A 274 18.31 5.12 -5.78
N GLU A 275 19.53 5.23 -6.31
CA GLU A 275 20.69 4.49 -5.83
C GLU A 275 21.06 4.82 -4.38
N ARG A 276 20.88 6.08 -3.97
CA ARG A 276 21.17 6.54 -2.59
C ARG A 276 20.20 5.93 -1.58
N VAL A 277 18.95 5.71 -1.96
CA VAL A 277 17.86 5.22 -1.09
C VAL A 277 17.94 3.70 -0.85
N ARG A 278 18.74 2.97 -1.64
CA ARG A 278 18.98 1.53 -1.45
C ARG A 278 19.36 1.14 -0.02
N GLY A 279 20.29 1.87 0.60
CA GLY A 279 20.76 1.57 1.96
C GLY A 279 19.63 1.65 3.00
N PRO A 280 18.95 2.79 3.13
CA PRO A 280 17.80 2.96 4.01
C PRO A 280 16.67 1.94 3.81
N LEU A 281 16.32 1.62 2.55
CA LEU A 281 15.26 0.64 2.27
C LEU A 281 15.68 -0.78 2.69
N LEU A 282 16.91 -1.18 2.42
CA LEU A 282 17.43 -2.47 2.88
C LEU A 282 17.48 -2.56 4.41
N ALA A 283 17.78 -1.45 5.10
CA ALA A 283 17.71 -1.40 6.56
C ALA A 283 16.25 -1.52 7.06
N ALA A 284 15.28 -0.89 6.38
CA ALA A 284 13.86 -1.00 6.70
C ALA A 284 13.31 -2.42 6.49
N CYS A 285 13.78 -3.14 5.47
CA CYS A 285 13.48 -4.57 5.26
C CYS A 285 14.04 -5.49 6.36
N GLY A 286 15.07 -5.04 7.09
CA GLY A 286 15.61 -5.72 8.27
C GLY A 286 14.97 -5.29 9.60
N SER A 287 13.96 -4.42 9.57
CA SER A 287 13.33 -3.88 10.79
C SER A 287 12.62 -4.97 11.60
N THR A 288 12.56 -4.77 12.92
CA THR A 288 11.80 -5.65 13.82
C THR A 288 10.29 -5.55 13.57
N SER A 289 9.79 -4.37 13.19
CA SER A 289 8.39 -4.16 12.82
C SER A 289 8.08 -4.86 11.49
N ARG A 290 7.08 -5.75 11.53
CA ARG A 290 6.60 -6.49 10.36
C ARG A 290 5.99 -5.55 9.32
N GLU A 291 5.28 -4.53 9.79
CA GLU A 291 4.61 -3.50 9.00
C GLU A 291 5.65 -2.69 8.24
N THR A 292 6.73 -2.26 8.91
CA THR A 292 7.83 -1.51 8.27
C THR A 292 8.55 -2.35 7.22
N ARG A 293 8.74 -3.65 7.48
CA ARG A 293 9.33 -4.56 6.48
C ARG A 293 8.44 -4.70 5.26
N PHE A 294 7.15 -4.90 5.45
CA PHE A 294 6.19 -5.03 4.37
C PHE A 294 6.10 -3.76 3.51
N THR A 295 6.02 -2.59 4.15
CA THR A 295 6.03 -1.33 3.41
C THR A 295 7.33 -1.16 2.63
N ALA A 296 8.48 -1.42 3.24
CA ALA A 296 9.78 -1.33 2.56
C ALA A 296 9.86 -2.25 1.33
N LEU A 297 9.36 -3.49 1.41
CA LEU A 297 9.31 -4.42 0.28
C LEU A 297 8.45 -3.88 -0.88
N CYS A 298 7.30 -3.28 -0.58
CA CYS A 298 6.43 -2.69 -1.60
C CYS A 298 7.12 -1.49 -2.29
N HIS A 299 7.83 -0.65 -1.53
CA HIS A 299 8.58 0.47 -2.12
C HIS A 299 9.77 -0.03 -2.95
N ILE A 300 10.47 -1.08 -2.51
CA ILE A 300 11.54 -1.70 -3.30
C ILE A 300 11.00 -2.22 -4.62
N GLN A 301 9.88 -2.94 -4.60
CA GLN A 301 9.25 -3.44 -5.83
C GLN A 301 8.91 -2.30 -6.80
N LEU A 302 8.44 -1.16 -6.28
CA LEU A 302 8.20 0.02 -7.10
C LEU A 302 9.49 0.57 -7.73
N LEU A 303 10.58 0.63 -6.97
CA LEU A 303 11.88 1.07 -7.49
C LEU A 303 12.45 0.14 -8.55
N LEU A 304 12.24 -1.17 -8.41
CA LEU A 304 12.71 -2.17 -9.37
C LEU A 304 12.06 -2.02 -10.75
N ARG A 305 10.88 -1.38 -10.85
CA ARG A 305 10.27 -1.07 -12.16
C ARG A 305 11.11 -0.12 -13.01
N SER A 306 11.80 0.83 -12.39
CA SER A 306 12.68 1.79 -13.08
C SER A 306 14.14 1.38 -13.05
N LEU A 307 14.57 0.60 -12.05
CA LEU A 307 15.94 0.11 -11.90
C LEU A 307 15.96 -1.38 -11.47
N PRO A 308 15.73 -2.32 -12.41
CA PRO A 308 15.61 -3.76 -12.10
C PRO A 308 16.84 -4.36 -11.39
N GLY A 309 18.03 -3.81 -11.62
CA GLY A 309 19.28 -4.27 -10.99
C GLY A 309 19.59 -3.66 -9.62
N LEU A 310 18.77 -2.74 -9.11
CA LEU A 310 19.14 -1.89 -7.96
C LEU A 310 19.51 -2.71 -6.69
N MET A 311 18.78 -3.80 -6.45
CA MET A 311 18.99 -4.69 -5.29
C MET A 311 19.80 -5.96 -5.63
N GLY A 312 20.29 -6.11 -6.87
CA GLY A 312 20.86 -7.36 -7.38
C GLY A 312 21.98 -7.93 -6.49
N ALA A 313 22.94 -7.10 -6.06
CA ALA A 313 24.03 -7.53 -5.18
C ALA A 313 23.59 -7.97 -3.76
N HIS A 314 22.35 -7.69 -3.37
CA HIS A 314 21.81 -7.94 -2.03
C HIS A 314 20.63 -8.91 -2.03
N TYR A 315 20.40 -9.65 -3.12
CA TYR A 315 19.26 -10.57 -3.28
C TYR A 315 19.07 -11.54 -2.10
N LYS A 316 20.17 -12.02 -1.49
CA LYS A 316 20.16 -12.92 -0.32
C LYS A 316 19.46 -12.33 0.90
N ARG A 317 19.34 -11.01 1.02
CA ARG A 317 18.60 -10.36 2.13
C ARG A 317 17.09 -10.56 2.04
N PHE A 318 16.59 -10.92 0.86
CA PHE A 318 15.16 -11.19 0.64
C PHE A 318 14.81 -12.67 0.81
N PHE A 319 15.73 -13.51 1.29
CA PHE A 319 15.36 -14.88 1.69
C PHE A 319 14.36 -14.87 2.85
N CYS A 320 13.43 -15.80 2.80
CA CYS A 320 12.32 -15.92 3.74
C CYS A 320 12.81 -16.56 5.04
N GLY A 321 12.58 -15.87 6.17
CA GLY A 321 12.82 -16.43 7.48
C GLY A 321 11.67 -17.35 7.91
N TYR A 322 11.98 -18.39 8.70
CA TYR A 322 10.98 -19.34 9.18
C TYR A 322 9.83 -18.67 9.97
N ALA A 323 10.14 -17.72 10.86
CA ALA A 323 9.15 -17.03 11.70
C ALA A 323 8.42 -15.86 11.00
N GLU A 324 8.63 -15.67 9.70
CA GLU A 324 7.99 -14.58 8.96
C GLU A 324 6.56 -14.94 8.54
N PRO A 325 5.60 -13.99 8.64
CA PRO A 325 4.26 -14.18 8.12
C PRO A 325 4.23 -14.43 6.60
N ALA A 326 3.23 -15.19 6.13
CA ALA A 326 3.06 -15.55 4.72
C ALA A 326 3.07 -14.34 3.77
N TYR A 327 2.36 -13.26 4.11
CA TYR A 327 2.31 -12.05 3.29
C TYR A 327 3.67 -11.36 3.09
N ILE A 328 4.62 -11.50 4.04
CA ILE A 328 5.99 -11.00 3.87
C ILE A 328 6.79 -11.94 2.97
N LYS A 329 6.66 -13.25 3.20
CA LYS A 329 7.32 -14.27 2.38
C LYS A 329 6.91 -14.15 0.91
N GLN A 330 5.62 -14.00 0.64
CA GLN A 330 5.09 -13.79 -0.71
C GLN A 330 5.68 -12.55 -1.39
N ARG A 331 5.78 -11.42 -0.68
CA ARG A 331 6.41 -10.20 -1.23
C ARG A 331 7.89 -10.39 -1.51
N LYS A 332 8.59 -11.05 -0.60
CA LYS A 332 10.00 -11.39 -0.77
C LYS A 332 10.21 -12.24 -2.01
N MET A 333 9.39 -13.26 -2.22
CA MET A 333 9.44 -14.09 -3.43
C MET A 333 9.21 -13.27 -4.71
N GLN A 334 8.23 -12.35 -4.72
CA GLN A 334 8.01 -11.46 -5.87
C GLN A 334 9.23 -10.57 -6.15
N VAL A 335 9.84 -10.00 -5.11
CA VAL A 335 11.09 -9.23 -5.25
C VAL A 335 12.23 -10.12 -5.76
N LEU A 336 12.36 -11.36 -5.28
CA LEU A 336 13.41 -12.29 -5.72
C LEU A 336 13.27 -12.61 -7.22
N VAL A 337 12.04 -12.79 -7.72
CA VAL A 337 11.75 -13.03 -9.13
C VAL A 337 12.19 -11.84 -10.00
N GLU A 338 11.95 -10.61 -9.54
CA GLU A 338 12.39 -9.40 -10.25
C GLU A 338 13.92 -9.20 -10.25
N LEU A 339 14.64 -9.87 -9.35
CA LEU A 339 16.09 -9.77 -9.19
C LEU A 339 16.88 -10.90 -9.84
N VAL A 340 16.22 -11.80 -10.56
CA VAL A 340 16.89 -12.92 -11.24
C VAL A 340 17.88 -12.39 -12.28
N ASN A 341 19.09 -12.94 -12.25
CA ASN A 341 20.13 -12.73 -13.24
C ASN A 341 20.95 -14.02 -13.44
N ASP A 342 21.83 -14.01 -14.44
CA ASP A 342 22.64 -15.18 -14.83
C ASP A 342 23.53 -15.69 -13.69
N GLU A 343 23.91 -14.83 -12.74
CA GLU A 343 24.79 -15.17 -11.62
C GLU A 343 24.04 -15.80 -10.44
N ASN A 344 22.78 -15.41 -10.21
CA ASN A 344 22.03 -15.75 -9.01
C ASN A 344 20.94 -16.81 -9.24
N VAL A 345 20.56 -17.08 -10.48
CA VAL A 345 19.44 -17.97 -10.85
C VAL A 345 19.51 -19.33 -10.17
N ALA A 346 20.66 -19.99 -10.16
CA ALA A 346 20.81 -21.32 -9.58
C ALA A 346 20.53 -21.33 -8.06
N MET A 347 21.07 -20.33 -7.34
CA MET A 347 20.86 -20.19 -5.89
C MET A 347 19.42 -19.80 -5.56
N LEU A 348 18.80 -18.95 -6.38
CA LEU A 348 17.40 -18.56 -6.22
C LEU A 348 16.46 -19.74 -6.40
N LEU A 349 16.69 -20.56 -7.43
CA LEU A 349 15.90 -21.76 -7.69
C LEU A 349 16.03 -22.79 -6.55
N ASP A 350 17.24 -23.01 -6.03
CA ASP A 350 17.45 -23.92 -4.89
C ASP A 350 16.72 -23.44 -3.62
N GLU A 351 16.79 -22.14 -3.33
CA GLU A 351 16.09 -21.56 -2.18
C GLU A 351 14.55 -21.61 -2.35
N LEU A 352 14.03 -21.26 -3.55
CA LEU A 352 12.60 -21.34 -3.85
C LEU A 352 12.08 -22.78 -3.79
N LYS A 353 12.89 -23.77 -4.21
CA LYS A 353 12.57 -25.21 -4.06
C LYS A 353 12.35 -25.56 -2.59
N GLY A 354 13.19 -25.05 -1.69
CA GLY A 354 12.99 -25.20 -0.25
C GLY A 354 11.61 -24.70 0.21
N TYR A 355 11.15 -23.58 -0.35
CA TYR A 355 9.86 -22.98 0.01
C TYR A 355 8.64 -23.72 -0.52
N CYS A 356 8.77 -24.52 -1.59
CA CYS A 356 7.66 -25.35 -2.11
C CYS A 356 7.19 -26.40 -1.09
N THR A 357 8.04 -26.75 -0.12
CA THR A 357 7.74 -27.73 0.94
C THR A 357 7.43 -27.07 2.29
N ASP A 358 7.18 -25.76 2.32
CA ASP A 358 6.78 -25.04 3.54
C ASP A 358 5.43 -25.56 4.05
N VAL A 359 5.25 -25.53 5.38
CA VAL A 359 4.02 -25.96 6.05
C VAL A 359 2.83 -25.08 5.67
N ASN A 360 3.09 -23.80 5.32
CA ASN A 360 2.03 -22.91 4.88
C ASN A 360 1.75 -23.05 3.38
N PRO A 361 0.54 -23.47 2.97
CA PRO A 361 0.20 -23.69 1.57
C PRO A 361 0.27 -22.41 0.73
N GLU A 362 -0.04 -21.24 1.29
CA GLU A 362 0.06 -19.95 0.57
C GLU A 362 1.52 -19.62 0.21
N THR A 363 2.45 -19.98 1.09
CA THR A 363 3.89 -19.79 0.87
C THR A 363 4.43 -20.78 -0.16
N ALA A 364 4.04 -22.05 -0.04
CA ALA A 364 4.39 -23.08 -1.02
C ALA A 364 3.86 -22.73 -2.42
N GLN A 365 2.62 -22.28 -2.51
CA GLN A 365 2.03 -21.81 -3.77
C GLN A 365 2.79 -20.63 -4.37
N ALA A 366 3.07 -19.61 -3.56
CA ALA A 366 3.83 -18.45 -4.02
C ALA A 366 5.24 -18.83 -4.53
N ALA A 367 5.87 -19.82 -3.89
CA ALA A 367 7.16 -20.35 -4.33
C ALA A 367 7.05 -21.08 -5.68
N ILE A 368 6.02 -21.90 -5.88
CA ILE A 368 5.78 -22.62 -7.15
C ILE A 368 5.50 -21.64 -8.29
N SER A 369 4.67 -20.62 -8.05
CA SER A 369 4.43 -19.55 -9.02
C SER A 369 5.71 -18.76 -9.32
N ALA A 370 6.53 -18.48 -8.31
CA ALA A 370 7.82 -17.82 -8.50
C ALA A 370 8.76 -18.67 -9.38
N ILE A 371 8.90 -19.97 -9.11
CA ILE A 371 9.72 -20.88 -9.92
C ILE A 371 9.24 -20.91 -11.37
N ALA A 372 7.93 -21.00 -11.60
CA ALA A 372 7.36 -20.97 -12.95
C ALA A 372 7.75 -19.68 -13.69
N VAL A 373 7.68 -18.54 -13.03
CA VAL A 373 8.10 -17.26 -13.61
C VAL A 373 9.60 -17.24 -13.90
N VAL A 374 10.45 -17.64 -12.94
CA VAL A 374 11.91 -17.66 -13.16
C VAL A 374 12.28 -18.56 -14.35
N GLN A 375 11.64 -19.72 -14.46
CA GLN A 375 11.95 -20.66 -15.54
C GLN A 375 11.43 -20.19 -16.90
N THR A 376 10.22 -19.64 -16.97
CA THR A 376 9.72 -19.02 -18.21
C THR A 376 10.67 -17.92 -18.70
N MET A 377 11.22 -17.11 -17.79
CA MET A 377 12.25 -16.11 -18.14
C MET A 377 13.54 -16.76 -18.67
N CYS A 378 14.02 -17.84 -18.04
CA CYS A 378 15.19 -18.58 -18.51
C CYS A 378 14.97 -19.19 -19.91
N ASP A 379 13.77 -19.69 -20.17
CA ASP A 379 13.39 -20.37 -21.41
C ASP A 379 13.21 -19.37 -22.57
N LEU A 380 12.72 -18.17 -22.28
CA LEU A 380 12.56 -17.08 -23.25
C LEU A 380 13.91 -16.44 -23.62
N VAL A 381 14.90 -16.48 -22.72
CA VAL A 381 16.19 -15.79 -22.88
C VAL A 381 17.30 -16.71 -23.40
N TRP A 382 17.07 -18.01 -23.63
CA TRP A 382 18.09 -18.97 -24.14
C TRP A 382 19.36 -19.07 -23.25
N VAL A 383 19.32 -18.67 -21.97
CA VAL A 383 20.56 -18.43 -21.22
C VAL A 383 21.06 -19.59 -20.38
N CYS A 384 20.24 -20.54 -19.91
CA CYS A 384 20.77 -21.63 -19.07
C CYS A 384 20.00 -22.97 -19.18
N PRO A 385 20.33 -23.84 -20.16
CA PRO A 385 19.90 -25.25 -20.16
C PRO A 385 20.33 -26.03 -18.91
N GLN A 386 21.31 -25.51 -18.16
CA GLN A 386 21.99 -26.14 -17.03
C GLN A 386 21.15 -26.19 -15.74
N CYS A 387 20.12 -25.33 -15.62
CA CYS A 387 19.25 -25.24 -14.43
C CYS A 387 18.00 -26.13 -14.51
N SER A 388 17.82 -26.85 -15.62
CA SER A 388 16.67 -27.72 -15.87
C SER A 388 16.60 -28.92 -14.90
N ASP A 389 17.74 -29.49 -14.51
CA ASP A 389 17.81 -30.60 -13.53
C ASP A 389 17.31 -30.19 -12.13
N THR A 390 17.70 -29.00 -11.67
CA THR A 390 17.28 -28.47 -10.38
C THR A 390 15.77 -28.28 -10.32
N VAL A 391 15.15 -27.79 -11.39
CA VAL A 391 13.69 -27.62 -11.49
C VAL A 391 12.96 -28.97 -11.54
N CYS A 392 13.42 -29.91 -12.36
CA CYS A 392 12.79 -31.24 -12.43
C CYS A 392 12.74 -31.92 -11.06
N SER A 393 13.82 -31.81 -10.27
CA SER A 393 13.88 -32.33 -8.90
C SER A 393 13.06 -31.54 -7.88
N ALA A 394 12.66 -30.30 -8.18
CA ALA A 394 11.82 -29.48 -7.32
C ALA A 394 10.33 -29.79 -7.51
N LEU A 395 9.94 -30.19 -8.73
CA LEU A 395 8.56 -30.48 -9.08
C LEU A 395 8.06 -31.80 -8.51
N GLU A 396 8.95 -32.76 -8.27
CA GLU A 396 8.59 -34.06 -7.66
C GLU A 396 8.00 -33.83 -6.26
N GLY A 397 6.72 -34.21 -6.08
CA GLY A 397 6.00 -34.12 -4.79
C GLY A 397 5.25 -32.80 -4.54
N CYS A 398 5.29 -31.81 -5.44
CA CYS A 398 4.57 -30.54 -5.26
C CYS A 398 3.04 -30.65 -5.43
N GLU A 399 2.53 -31.75 -5.97
CA GLU A 399 1.11 -31.94 -6.33
C GLU A 399 0.15 -31.92 -5.12
N GLU A 400 0.57 -32.46 -3.98
CA GLU A 400 -0.28 -32.59 -2.79
C GLU A 400 -0.48 -31.26 -2.06
N MET A 401 0.41 -30.30 -2.29
CA MET A 401 0.45 -29.01 -1.58
C MET A 401 -0.38 -27.91 -2.27
N LEU A 402 -0.77 -28.10 -3.54
CA LEU A 402 -1.41 -27.08 -4.38
C LEU A 402 -2.94 -27.15 -4.37
N GLN A 403 -3.59 -26.19 -3.71
CA GLN A 403 -5.06 -26.10 -3.65
C GLN A 403 -5.68 -25.14 -4.68
N ASP A 404 -4.94 -24.14 -5.14
CA ASP A 404 -5.45 -23.09 -6.03
C ASP A 404 -5.19 -23.38 -7.51
N SER A 405 -6.09 -22.87 -8.35
CA SER A 405 -6.13 -23.07 -9.80
C SER A 405 -4.91 -22.47 -10.53
N GLN A 406 -4.38 -21.33 -10.09
CA GLN A 406 -3.22 -20.70 -10.70
C GLN A 406 -1.93 -21.50 -10.44
N GLY A 407 -1.74 -22.00 -9.22
CA GLY A 407 -0.60 -22.85 -8.88
C GLY A 407 -0.62 -24.18 -9.65
N ARG A 408 -1.81 -24.77 -9.81
CA ARG A 408 -2.01 -25.98 -10.63
C ARG A 408 -1.71 -25.73 -12.11
N GLN A 409 -2.15 -24.61 -12.68
CA GLN A 409 -1.80 -24.24 -14.06
C GLN A 409 -0.30 -24.09 -14.25
N ALA A 410 0.39 -23.40 -13.33
CA ALA A 410 1.84 -23.23 -13.39
C ALA A 410 2.58 -24.58 -13.30
N LEU A 411 2.13 -25.49 -12.41
CA LEU A 411 2.68 -26.84 -12.34
C LEU A 411 2.46 -27.63 -13.64
N LEU A 412 1.24 -27.62 -14.19
CA LEU A 412 0.91 -28.31 -15.44
C LEU A 412 1.74 -27.78 -16.60
N TRP A 413 1.92 -26.46 -16.69
CA TRP A 413 2.77 -25.84 -17.69
C TRP A 413 4.23 -26.31 -17.57
N LEU A 414 4.78 -26.35 -16.35
CA LEU A 414 6.14 -26.83 -16.09
C LEU A 414 6.29 -28.32 -16.45
N LEU A 415 5.30 -29.16 -16.12
CA LEU A 415 5.27 -30.56 -16.54
C LEU A 415 5.17 -30.72 -18.06
N ALA A 416 4.52 -29.80 -18.76
CA ALA A 416 4.42 -29.83 -20.22
C ALA A 416 5.76 -29.57 -20.90
N ALA A 417 6.59 -28.72 -20.30
CA ALA A 417 7.91 -28.37 -20.80
C ALA A 417 8.98 -29.42 -20.42
N TYR A 418 8.91 -29.97 -19.20
CA TYR A 418 9.98 -30.79 -18.61
C TYR A 418 9.59 -32.23 -18.27
N GLY A 419 8.36 -32.64 -18.60
CA GLY A 419 7.84 -33.96 -18.23
C GLY A 419 8.61 -35.14 -18.81
N GLU A 420 9.42 -34.94 -19.85
CA GLU A 420 10.36 -35.97 -20.35
C GLU A 420 11.41 -36.35 -19.29
N ARG A 421 11.78 -35.43 -18.40
CA ARG A 421 12.84 -35.63 -17.40
C ARG A 421 12.30 -35.92 -16.00
N VAL A 422 11.08 -35.49 -15.71
CA VAL A 422 10.41 -35.74 -14.43
C VAL A 422 9.87 -37.17 -14.44
N SER A 423 10.28 -37.98 -13.47
CA SER A 423 9.86 -39.39 -13.39
C SER A 423 8.39 -39.52 -12.97
N SER A 424 7.94 -38.66 -12.05
CA SER A 424 6.58 -38.66 -11.50
C SER A 424 5.50 -38.05 -12.40
N ALA A 425 5.88 -37.38 -13.50
CA ALA A 425 4.97 -36.56 -14.30
C ALA A 425 3.71 -37.29 -14.80
N PRO A 426 3.79 -38.53 -15.34
CA PRO A 426 2.61 -39.27 -15.76
C PRO A 426 1.63 -39.57 -14.61
N TYR A 427 2.14 -39.94 -13.43
CA TYR A 427 1.32 -40.23 -12.25
C TYR A 427 0.61 -38.97 -11.74
N THR A 428 1.32 -37.84 -11.70
CA THR A 428 0.75 -36.54 -11.34
C THR A 428 -0.37 -36.15 -12.29
N LEU A 429 -0.17 -36.30 -13.59
CA LEU A 429 -1.19 -36.00 -14.60
C LEU A 429 -2.41 -36.92 -14.48
N GLU A 430 -2.20 -38.21 -14.26
CA GLU A 430 -3.29 -39.15 -14.04
C GLU A 430 -4.16 -38.73 -12.85
N GLY A 431 -3.56 -38.30 -11.74
CA GLY A 431 -4.28 -37.75 -10.60
C GLY A 431 -5.06 -36.45 -10.88
N PHE A 432 -4.62 -35.62 -11.83
CA PHE A 432 -5.39 -34.46 -12.30
C PHE A 432 -6.52 -34.87 -13.25
N ILE A 433 -6.28 -35.82 -14.15
CA ILE A 433 -7.26 -36.33 -15.11
C ILE A 433 -8.40 -37.04 -14.38
N ASP A 434 -8.12 -37.84 -13.36
CA ASP A 434 -9.15 -38.52 -12.57
C ASP A 434 -10.06 -37.52 -11.83
N ARG A 435 -9.53 -36.34 -11.50
CA ARG A 435 -10.26 -35.24 -10.83
C ARG A 435 -10.83 -34.20 -11.81
N VAL A 436 -10.66 -34.35 -13.12
CA VAL A 436 -11.02 -33.34 -14.13
C VAL A 436 -12.51 -32.93 -14.07
N ARG A 437 -13.39 -33.88 -13.74
CA ARG A 437 -14.84 -33.66 -13.59
C ARG A 437 -15.18 -32.70 -12.45
N SER A 438 -14.35 -32.69 -11.41
CA SER A 438 -14.52 -31.86 -10.21
C SER A 438 -13.77 -30.53 -10.30
N GLU A 439 -12.91 -30.34 -11.29
CA GLU A 439 -12.12 -29.12 -11.44
C GLU A 439 -13.01 -27.98 -11.98
N ALA A 440 -13.07 -26.87 -11.24
CA ALA A 440 -13.93 -25.74 -11.59
C ALA A 440 -13.24 -24.76 -12.56
N SER A 441 -11.89 -24.73 -12.57
CA SER A 441 -11.12 -23.78 -13.36
C SER A 441 -10.92 -24.27 -14.79
N LEU A 442 -11.48 -23.52 -15.75
CA LEU A 442 -11.31 -23.80 -17.19
C LEU A 442 -9.85 -23.72 -17.63
N GLY A 443 -9.08 -22.78 -17.07
CA GLY A 443 -7.67 -22.64 -17.42
C GLY A 443 -6.84 -23.86 -17.01
N VAL A 444 -7.17 -24.51 -15.89
CA VAL A 444 -6.50 -25.77 -15.47
C VAL A 444 -6.81 -26.88 -16.48
N LYS A 445 -8.06 -26.98 -16.97
CA LYS A 445 -8.46 -28.00 -17.95
C LYS A 445 -7.77 -27.82 -19.31
N MET A 446 -7.70 -26.58 -19.79
CA MET A 446 -7.00 -26.23 -21.04
C MET A 446 -5.50 -26.53 -20.95
N GLU A 447 -4.87 -26.19 -19.82
CA GLU A 447 -3.46 -26.48 -19.60
C GLU A 447 -3.23 -27.99 -19.45
N LEU A 448 -4.08 -28.70 -18.71
CA LEU A 448 -4.03 -30.16 -18.56
C LEU A 448 -4.09 -30.87 -19.93
N LEU A 449 -5.02 -30.48 -20.81
CA LEU A 449 -5.09 -30.99 -22.18
C LEU A 449 -3.78 -30.78 -22.93
N THR A 450 -3.19 -29.60 -22.81
CA THR A 450 -1.93 -29.24 -23.50
C THR A 450 -0.75 -30.02 -22.92
N THR A 451 -0.68 -30.17 -21.61
CA THR A 451 0.36 -30.90 -20.89
C THR A 451 0.32 -32.39 -21.21
N THR A 452 -0.85 -33.03 -21.09
CA THR A 452 -1.01 -34.45 -21.38
C THR A 452 -0.71 -34.74 -22.86
N MET A 453 -1.12 -33.85 -23.76
CA MET A 453 -0.84 -33.95 -25.18
C MET A 453 0.67 -33.84 -25.49
N ARG A 454 1.38 -32.89 -24.86
CA ARG A 454 2.84 -32.75 -25.01
C ARG A 454 3.59 -33.93 -24.41
N LEU A 455 3.19 -34.40 -23.23
CA LEU A 455 3.83 -35.54 -22.61
C LEU A 455 3.61 -36.83 -23.41
N PHE A 456 2.47 -36.98 -24.08
CA PHE A 456 2.21 -38.09 -25.00
C PHE A 456 3.15 -38.15 -26.19
N LEU A 457 3.56 -37.00 -26.71
CA LEU A 457 4.55 -36.95 -27.78
C LEU A 457 5.94 -37.42 -27.31
N CYS A 458 6.27 -37.24 -26.03
CA CYS A 458 7.55 -37.68 -25.45
C CYS A 458 7.52 -39.12 -24.93
N ARG A 459 6.43 -39.52 -24.24
CA ARG A 459 6.27 -40.81 -23.56
C ARG A 459 4.93 -41.47 -23.90
N PRO A 460 4.75 -41.98 -25.13
CA PRO A 460 3.47 -42.49 -25.60
C PRO A 460 2.98 -43.72 -24.82
N SER A 461 3.88 -44.62 -24.43
CA SER A 461 3.52 -45.88 -23.73
C SER A 461 2.84 -45.67 -22.38
N GLU A 462 3.20 -44.60 -21.67
CA GLU A 462 2.69 -44.32 -20.33
C GLU A 462 1.44 -43.43 -20.37
N THR A 463 1.26 -42.63 -21.42
CA THR A 463 0.26 -41.56 -21.46
C THR A 463 -0.87 -41.77 -22.48
N GLN A 464 -0.79 -42.80 -23.31
CA GLN A 464 -1.80 -43.07 -24.36
C GLN A 464 -3.20 -43.26 -23.79
N ASP A 465 -3.35 -44.07 -22.73
CA ASP A 465 -4.64 -44.34 -22.12
C ASP A 465 -5.22 -43.08 -21.45
N MET A 466 -4.41 -42.40 -20.63
CA MET A 466 -4.84 -41.18 -19.94
C MET A 466 -5.24 -40.06 -20.90
N LEU A 467 -4.52 -39.88 -22.02
CA LEU A 467 -4.86 -38.90 -23.04
C LEU A 467 -6.18 -39.25 -23.72
N GLY A 468 -6.41 -40.53 -24.00
CA GLY A 468 -7.68 -41.02 -24.54
C GLY A 468 -8.85 -40.73 -23.62
N ARG A 469 -8.71 -41.02 -22.31
CA ARG A 469 -9.72 -40.73 -21.29
C ARG A 469 -10.02 -39.23 -21.20
N LEU A 470 -8.97 -38.39 -21.18
CA LEU A 470 -9.11 -36.94 -21.11
C LEU A 470 -9.78 -36.36 -22.36
N LEU A 471 -9.37 -36.76 -23.56
CA LEU A 471 -9.97 -36.30 -24.82
C LEU A 471 -11.43 -36.72 -24.93
N HIS A 472 -11.77 -37.96 -24.56
CA HIS A 472 -13.15 -38.42 -24.57
C HIS A 472 -14.03 -37.58 -23.64
N TYR A 473 -13.57 -37.33 -22.41
CA TYR A 473 -14.27 -36.46 -21.47
C TYR A 473 -14.44 -35.03 -22.02
N CYS A 474 -13.36 -34.39 -22.50
CA CYS A 474 -13.40 -33.02 -23.00
C CYS A 474 -14.21 -32.85 -24.30
N ILE A 475 -14.36 -33.91 -25.10
CA ILE A 475 -15.14 -33.88 -26.34
C ILE A 475 -16.61 -34.18 -26.08
N GLU A 476 -16.94 -35.14 -25.22
CA GLU A 476 -18.32 -35.63 -25.07
C GLU A 476 -19.06 -34.98 -23.90
N GLU A 477 -18.38 -34.78 -22.77
CA GLU A 477 -19.03 -34.43 -21.51
C GLU A 477 -18.80 -32.98 -21.06
N GLU A 478 -17.76 -32.31 -21.57
CA GLU A 478 -17.50 -30.92 -21.23
C GLU A 478 -18.49 -29.94 -21.88
N MET A 479 -18.93 -28.99 -21.06
CA MET A 479 -19.93 -27.98 -21.45
C MET A 479 -19.28 -26.70 -22.01
N ASP A 480 -18.02 -26.45 -21.66
CA ASP A 480 -17.29 -25.28 -22.15
C ASP A 480 -16.80 -25.49 -23.59
N MET A 481 -17.17 -24.56 -24.48
CA MET A 481 -16.84 -24.66 -25.90
C MET A 481 -15.34 -24.53 -26.16
N CYS A 482 -14.60 -23.72 -25.39
CA CYS A 482 -13.18 -23.51 -25.62
C CYS A 482 -12.37 -24.77 -25.33
N VAL A 483 -12.68 -25.45 -24.21
CA VAL A 483 -12.07 -26.73 -23.82
C VAL A 483 -12.37 -27.80 -24.87
N ARG A 484 -13.64 -27.89 -25.30
CA ARG A 484 -14.07 -28.85 -26.32
C ARG A 484 -13.41 -28.62 -27.68
N ASP A 485 -13.33 -27.38 -28.13
CA ASP A 485 -12.69 -27.02 -29.40
C ASP A 485 -11.19 -27.30 -29.38
N GLN A 486 -10.50 -27.03 -28.27
CA GLN A 486 -9.10 -27.38 -28.11
C GLN A 486 -8.88 -28.90 -28.13
N ALA A 487 -9.73 -29.67 -27.44
CA ALA A 487 -9.65 -31.13 -27.46
C ALA A 487 -9.91 -31.69 -28.87
N LEU A 488 -10.90 -31.16 -29.60
CA LEU A 488 -11.16 -31.53 -30.99
C LEU A 488 -9.99 -31.17 -31.92
N LEU A 489 -9.35 -30.03 -31.70
CA LEU A 489 -8.16 -29.63 -32.44
C LEU A 489 -7.02 -30.64 -32.23
N TYR A 490 -6.71 -30.99 -30.98
CA TYR A 490 -5.67 -31.97 -30.65
C TYR A 490 -6.00 -33.36 -31.19
N TYR A 491 -7.25 -33.80 -31.10
CA TYR A 491 -7.70 -35.07 -31.67
C TYR A 491 -7.52 -35.12 -33.19
N ARG A 492 -7.88 -34.04 -33.90
CA ARG A 492 -7.69 -33.94 -35.36
C ARG A 492 -6.21 -33.87 -35.74
N LEU A 493 -5.39 -33.14 -34.98
CA LEU A 493 -3.94 -33.07 -35.21
C LEU A 493 -3.31 -34.45 -35.09
N LEU A 494 -3.64 -35.22 -34.04
CA LEU A 494 -3.17 -36.60 -33.87
C LEU A 494 -3.54 -37.49 -35.07
N HIS A 495 -4.72 -37.28 -35.65
CA HIS A 495 -5.17 -38.02 -36.84
C HIS A 495 -4.42 -37.61 -38.13
N CYS A 496 -3.85 -36.40 -38.18
CA CYS A 496 -2.98 -35.95 -39.28
C CYS A 496 -1.56 -36.54 -39.20
N GLY A 497 -1.14 -36.99 -38.01
CA GLY A 497 0.14 -37.66 -37.80
C GLY A 497 0.91 -37.10 -36.61
N ILE A 498 1.68 -37.97 -35.94
CA ILE A 498 2.44 -37.64 -34.73
C ILE A 498 3.53 -36.60 -35.03
N GLU A 499 4.24 -36.72 -36.15
CA GLU A 499 5.30 -35.78 -36.52
C GLU A 499 4.80 -34.35 -36.80
N GLU A 500 3.67 -34.22 -37.49
CA GLU A 500 3.04 -32.92 -37.76
C GLU A 500 2.51 -32.30 -36.47
N THR A 501 1.95 -33.13 -35.60
CA THR A 501 1.50 -32.69 -34.28
C THR A 501 2.66 -32.22 -33.41
N HIS A 502 3.80 -32.93 -33.47
CA HIS A 502 5.03 -32.54 -32.79
C HIS A 502 5.54 -31.19 -33.30
N LYS A 503 5.53 -30.94 -34.61
CA LYS A 503 5.92 -29.65 -35.21
C LYS A 503 5.02 -28.49 -34.75
N VAL A 504 3.71 -28.72 -34.69
CA VAL A 504 2.74 -27.69 -34.28
C VAL A 504 2.84 -27.35 -32.79
N LEU A 505 3.07 -28.35 -31.92
CA LEU A 505 3.09 -28.16 -30.46
C LEU A 505 4.46 -27.75 -29.90
N HIS A 506 5.56 -28.11 -30.58
CA HIS A 506 6.92 -27.66 -30.27
C HIS A 506 7.32 -26.36 -30.96
N GLY A 507 6.46 -25.79 -31.81
CA GLY A 507 6.65 -24.41 -32.25
C GLY A 507 6.72 -23.53 -31.00
N GLN A 508 7.85 -22.85 -30.78
CA GLN A 508 8.05 -21.95 -29.64
C GLN A 508 6.94 -20.88 -29.63
N ARG A 509 5.87 -21.14 -28.90
CA ARG A 509 4.90 -20.11 -28.54
C ARG A 509 5.46 -19.42 -27.32
N SER A 510 6.27 -18.40 -27.58
CA SER A 510 6.38 -17.26 -26.68
C SER A 510 4.96 -16.74 -26.45
N ASP A 511 4.38 -17.03 -25.28
CA ASP A 511 3.10 -16.49 -24.90
C ASP A 511 3.21 -14.95 -24.92
N PRO A 512 2.42 -14.22 -25.73
CA PRO A 512 2.45 -12.77 -25.73
C PRO A 512 2.04 -12.18 -24.37
N SER A 513 1.31 -12.94 -23.54
CA SER A 513 0.94 -12.52 -22.18
C SER A 513 2.11 -12.60 -21.18
N LEU A 514 3.19 -13.33 -21.51
CA LEU A 514 4.47 -13.33 -20.77
C LEU A 514 5.35 -12.11 -21.09
N GLY A 515 4.93 -11.24 -22.02
CA GLY A 515 5.53 -9.92 -22.23
C GLY A 515 5.47 -9.00 -21.00
N VAL A 516 4.73 -9.38 -19.96
CA VAL A 516 4.70 -8.68 -18.66
C VAL A 516 6.00 -8.89 -17.85
N LEU A 517 6.73 -9.98 -18.10
CA LEU A 517 7.88 -10.39 -17.26
C LEU A 517 9.20 -10.57 -18.03
N ILE A 518 9.19 -10.72 -19.36
CA ILE A 518 10.42 -10.60 -20.15
C ILE A 518 10.81 -9.12 -20.20
N GLY A 519 11.79 -8.73 -19.38
CA GLY A 519 12.48 -7.44 -19.49
C GLY A 519 11.53 -6.26 -19.69
N ARG A 520 10.61 -6.06 -18.74
CA ARG A 520 9.75 -4.86 -18.70
C ARG A 520 10.67 -3.66 -18.96
N PRO A 521 10.47 -2.88 -20.04
CA PRO A 521 11.30 -1.70 -20.27
C PRO A 521 11.18 -0.84 -19.03
N ALA A 522 12.31 -0.37 -18.51
CA ALA A 522 12.36 0.41 -17.28
C ALA A 522 11.27 1.49 -17.32
N GLU A 523 10.29 1.39 -16.42
CA GLU A 523 9.19 2.34 -16.38
C GLU A 523 9.77 3.72 -16.06
N PRO A 524 9.38 4.78 -16.77
CA PRO A 524 9.87 6.11 -16.47
C PRO A 524 9.41 6.52 -15.06
N ILE A 525 10.33 7.03 -14.25
CA ILE A 525 10.12 7.38 -12.84
C ILE A 525 8.88 8.29 -12.65
N ASN A 526 8.62 9.17 -13.63
CA ASN A 526 7.48 10.09 -13.61
C ASN A 526 6.10 9.40 -13.54
N GLN A 527 5.98 8.12 -13.93
CA GLN A 527 4.72 7.36 -13.87
C GLN A 527 4.31 6.96 -12.45
N TRP A 528 5.24 6.88 -11.50
CA TRP A 528 4.94 6.42 -10.15
C TRP A 528 5.53 7.30 -9.04
N ALA A 529 6.42 8.24 -9.36
CA ALA A 529 7.04 9.12 -8.36
C ALA A 529 6.01 9.86 -7.49
N TYR A 530 4.88 10.26 -8.07
CA TYR A 530 3.81 10.94 -7.34
C TYR A 530 3.13 10.04 -6.30
N SER A 531 3.11 8.72 -6.52
CA SER A 531 2.46 7.76 -5.64
C SER A 531 3.41 7.08 -4.67
N PHE A 532 4.72 7.30 -4.80
CA PHE A 532 5.76 6.65 -3.99
C PHE A 532 5.51 6.73 -2.48
N ASN A 533 5.17 7.92 -1.96
CA ASN A 533 4.93 8.13 -0.53
C ASN A 533 3.43 8.18 -0.18
N THR A 534 2.65 7.28 -0.80
CA THR A 534 1.20 7.16 -0.59
C THR A 534 0.83 5.72 -0.22
N LEU A 535 -0.47 5.41 -0.12
CA LEU A 535 -0.94 4.03 0.10
C LEU A 535 -0.97 3.20 -1.19
N GLU A 536 -0.78 3.80 -2.36
CA GLU A 536 -0.86 3.10 -3.65
C GLU A 536 0.16 1.96 -3.80
N PRO A 537 1.45 2.10 -3.40
CA PRO A 537 2.41 1.00 -3.47
C PRO A 537 1.97 -0.22 -2.63
N LEU A 538 1.20 0.01 -1.55
CA LEU A 538 0.66 -1.05 -0.71
C LEU A 538 -0.59 -1.71 -1.31
N ARG A 539 -1.32 -0.98 -2.16
CA ARG A 539 -2.53 -1.49 -2.84
C ARG A 539 -2.19 -2.34 -4.05
N GLN A 540 -1.22 -1.92 -4.87
CA GLN A 540 -0.72 -2.73 -5.98
C GLN A 540 -0.14 -4.06 -5.50
N ALA A 541 0.20 -4.11 -4.20
CA ALA A 541 0.50 -5.33 -3.50
C ALA A 541 -0.74 -6.26 -3.37
N GLY A 542 -1.89 -5.75 -2.91
CA GLY A 542 -3.09 -6.55 -2.62
C GLY A 542 -3.97 -6.93 -3.82
N VAL A 543 -3.58 -6.63 -5.05
CA VAL A 543 -4.38 -6.98 -6.23
C VAL A 543 -4.04 -8.42 -6.63
N GLU A 544 -4.91 -9.35 -6.21
CA GLU A 544 -5.25 -10.50 -7.04
C GLU A 544 -5.36 -9.99 -8.47
N THR A 545 -4.58 -10.57 -9.37
CA THR A 545 -4.64 -10.31 -10.80
C THR A 545 -6.10 -10.18 -11.22
N GLU A 546 -6.56 -8.96 -11.51
CA GLU A 546 -7.82 -8.79 -12.21
C GLU A 546 -7.72 -9.69 -13.44
N PRO A 547 -8.72 -10.55 -13.70
CA PRO A 547 -8.73 -11.35 -14.91
C PRO A 547 -8.66 -10.33 -16.02
N ALA A 548 -7.59 -10.37 -16.82
CA ALA A 548 -7.50 -9.57 -18.02
C ALA A 548 -8.83 -9.74 -18.75
N SER A 549 -9.65 -8.70 -18.70
CA SER A 549 -10.87 -8.64 -19.48
C SER A 549 -10.36 -8.75 -20.91
N ARG A 550 -10.58 -9.92 -21.50
CA ARG A 550 -10.47 -10.11 -22.93
C ARG A 550 -11.54 -9.22 -23.55
N GLY A 551 -11.24 -7.93 -23.65
CA GLY A 551 -11.79 -7.08 -24.69
C GLY A 551 -11.47 -7.81 -25.98
N SER A 552 -12.51 -8.37 -26.58
CA SER A 552 -12.50 -8.77 -27.98
C SER A 552 -11.87 -7.63 -28.77
N PRO A 553 -10.98 -7.88 -29.75
CA PRO A 553 -10.63 -6.83 -30.68
C PRO A 553 -11.93 -6.39 -31.34
N GLU A 554 -12.36 -5.17 -31.06
CA GLU A 554 -13.40 -4.52 -31.82
C GLU A 554 -13.00 -4.67 -33.28
N HIS A 555 -13.85 -5.32 -34.07
CA HIS A 555 -13.79 -5.28 -35.50
C HIS A 555 -13.86 -3.81 -35.91
N VAL A 556 -12.71 -3.20 -36.17
CA VAL A 556 -12.63 -2.04 -37.05
C VAL A 556 -13.09 -2.56 -38.39
N THR A 557 -14.36 -2.28 -38.71
CA THR A 557 -14.93 -2.45 -40.05
C THR A 557 -14.10 -1.62 -41.00
N PHE A 558 -13.13 -2.28 -41.65
CA PHE A 558 -12.51 -1.78 -42.86
C PHE A 558 -13.54 -1.94 -43.97
N ASP A 559 -14.19 -0.85 -44.36
CA ASP A 559 -14.94 -0.78 -45.62
C ASP A 559 -13.95 -0.95 -46.78
N PRO A 560 -14.01 -2.05 -47.56
CA PRO A 560 -13.22 -2.14 -48.78
C PRO A 560 -13.93 -1.34 -49.88
N LYS A 561 -13.24 -0.33 -50.42
CA LYS A 561 -13.65 0.33 -51.67
C LYS A 561 -13.72 -0.72 -52.80
N PRO A 562 -14.71 -0.64 -53.70
CA PRO A 562 -14.82 -1.58 -54.81
C PRO A 562 -13.78 -1.23 -55.87
N ASN A 563 -12.80 -2.10 -56.09
CA ASN A 563 -12.04 -2.10 -57.33
C ASN A 563 -12.68 -3.12 -58.26
N THR A 564 -13.36 -2.59 -59.27
CA THR A 564 -13.56 -3.19 -60.58
C THR A 564 -12.23 -3.71 -61.10
N ASP A 565 -12.15 -5.04 -61.25
CA ASP A 565 -11.51 -5.76 -62.36
C ASP A 565 -11.15 -7.15 -61.85
N LEU A 566 -11.89 -8.18 -62.30
CA LEU A 566 -11.40 -9.49 -62.75
C LEU A 566 -12.55 -10.52 -62.78
N SER A 567 -12.88 -10.90 -64.01
CA SER A 567 -13.72 -11.96 -64.57
C SER A 567 -14.30 -13.06 -63.65
N ASP A 568 -15.63 -13.14 -63.69
CA ASP A 568 -16.48 -14.28 -63.33
C ASP A 568 -16.19 -15.52 -64.19
N THR A 569 -15.58 -16.55 -63.61
CA THR A 569 -15.88 -17.94 -63.96
C THR A 569 -15.51 -18.84 -62.79
N LEU A 570 -16.51 -19.36 -62.08
CA LEU A 570 -16.67 -20.78 -61.73
C LEU A 570 -17.95 -20.93 -60.88
N ASN A 571 -19.01 -21.35 -61.55
CA ASN A 571 -20.34 -21.64 -61.02
C ASN A 571 -20.29 -22.76 -59.98
N CYS A 572 -20.78 -22.49 -58.76
CA CYS A 572 -21.08 -23.50 -57.75
C CYS A 572 -22.58 -23.79 -57.78
N SER A 573 -23.01 -24.58 -58.76
CA SER A 573 -24.39 -25.05 -58.87
C SER A 573 -24.42 -26.43 -59.51
N GLN A 574 -23.97 -27.43 -58.77
CA GLN A 574 -24.27 -28.84 -58.99
C GLN A 574 -23.72 -29.60 -57.79
N ILE A 575 -24.57 -29.87 -56.81
CA ILE A 575 -24.67 -31.11 -56.03
C ILE A 575 -25.93 -30.91 -55.19
N GLU A 576 -27.07 -31.26 -55.78
CA GLU A 576 -28.20 -31.81 -55.03
C GLU A 576 -29.13 -32.52 -56.01
N LYS A 577 -29.35 -33.81 -55.71
CA LYS A 577 -30.27 -34.81 -56.28
C LYS A 577 -29.70 -35.77 -57.33
N VAL A 578 -29.66 -37.04 -56.90
CA VAL A 578 -29.86 -38.36 -57.57
C VAL A 578 -28.92 -39.35 -56.84
N ASN A 579 -29.28 -40.52 -56.31
CA ASN A 579 -30.51 -41.25 -56.03
C ASN A 579 -30.14 -42.42 -55.08
N LEU A 580 -31.14 -43.02 -54.43
CA LEU A 580 -31.08 -44.37 -53.83
C LEU A 580 -31.13 -45.48 -54.92
N GLY A 581 -30.50 -46.63 -54.64
CA GLY A 581 -30.62 -47.93 -55.33
C GLY A 581 -29.40 -48.27 -56.20
N GLU A 582 -28.73 -49.42 -56.09
CA GLU A 582 -29.07 -50.75 -55.53
C GLU A 582 -28.08 -51.24 -54.45
#